data_AF-A0A3D4HR19-F1
#
_entry.id   AF-A0A3D4HR19-F1
#
_cell.length_a   1.000
_cell.length_b   1.000
_cell.length_c   1.000
_cell.angle_alpha   90.00
_cell.angle_beta   90.00
_cell.angle_gamma   90.00
#
_symmetry.space_group_name_H-M   'P 1'
#
loop_
_entity.id
_entity.type
_entity.pdbx_description
1 polymer ?
#
loop_
_entity_poly.entity_id
_entity_poly.type
_entity_poly.pdbx_seq_one_letter_code
_entity_poly.pdbx_strand_id
1 'polypeptide(L)'
;KITFPILLQQVKPLLIMSFASNFNNFGVVFFLTGGGPRNIAYEYANHTDILITWIYNMTKDFKMYNMASVMSILIFILIGGISTWNFMRSDAFKEDI
;
A
#
# COMPACT_ATOMS: atom_id res chain seq x y z
N LYS A 1 20.92 14.74 24.15
CA LYS A 1 19.87 14.21 23.24
C LYS A 1 19.77 15.13 22.03
N ILE A 2 20.64 14.97 21.03
CA ILE A 2 20.72 15.86 19.86
C ILE A 2 20.68 15.05 18.56
N THR A 3 21.23 13.83 18.58
CA THR A 3 21.34 12.93 17.42
C THR A 3 19.99 12.52 16.81
N PHE A 4 19.01 12.10 17.62
CA PHE A 4 17.72 11.61 17.11
C PHE A 4 16.93 12.65 16.28
N PRO A 5 16.70 13.90 16.74
CA PRO A 5 15.95 14.88 15.94
C PRO A 5 16.67 15.30 14.65
N ILE A 6 18.01 15.38 14.65
CA ILE A 6 18.80 15.68 13.44
C ILE A 6 18.70 14.53 12.44
N LEU A 7 18.90 13.28 12.88
CA LEU A 7 18.76 12.11 12.02
C LEU A 7 17.36 11.98 11.46
N LEU A 8 16.32 12.23 12.27
CA LEU A 8 14.93 12.13 11.83
C LEU A 8 14.63 13.07 10.66
N GLN A 9 15.20 14.29 10.64
CA GLN A 9 15.02 15.20 9.51
C GLN A 9 15.63 14.63 8.22
N GLN A 10 16.80 14.00 8.31
CA GLN A 10 17.52 13.43 7.16
C GLN A 10 16.91 12.11 6.67
N VAL A 11 16.43 11.24 7.56
CA VAL A 11 15.88 9.91 7.19
C VAL A 11 14.38 9.95 6.88
N LYS A 12 13.68 11.06 7.10
CA LYS A 12 12.25 11.21 6.80
C LYS A 12 11.87 10.78 5.37
N PRO A 13 12.58 11.21 4.31
CA PRO A 13 12.28 10.76 2.95
C PRO A 13 12.43 9.25 2.80
N LEU A 14 13.50 8.66 3.36
CA LEU A 14 13.74 7.22 3.34
C LEU A 14 12.65 6.44 4.06
N LEU A 15 12.15 6.96 5.19
CA LEU A 15 11.04 6.36 5.94
C LEU A 15 9.74 6.38 5.13
N ILE A 16 9.44 7.48 4.44
CA ILE A 16 8.25 7.58 3.58
C ILE A 16 8.34 6.60 2.42
N MET A 17 9.49 6.52 1.74
CA MET A 17 9.71 5.57 0.64
C MET A 17 9.62 4.12 1.11
N SER A 18 10.23 3.81 2.26
CA SER A 18 10.18 2.47 2.86
C SER A 18 8.75 2.10 3.27
N PHE A 19 8.00 3.03 3.88
CA PHE A 19 6.59 2.82 4.20
C PHE A 19 5.76 2.56 2.95
N ALA A 20 5.89 3.38 1.90
CA ALA A 20 5.16 3.20 0.65
C ALA A 20 5.49 1.86 -0.03
N SER A 21 6.76 1.46 0.00
CA SER A 21 7.23 0.17 -0.52
C SER A 21 6.63 -1.01 0.25
N ASN A 22 6.61 -0.95 1.58
CA ASN A 22 6.04 -2.01 2.41
C ASN A 22 4.51 -2.05 2.37
N PHE A 23 3.84 -0.89 2.30
CA PHE A 23 2.38 -0.78 2.27
C PHE A 23 1.75 -1.49 1.06
N ASN A 24 2.42 -1.45 -0.10
CA ASN A 24 1.96 -2.10 -1.34
C ASN A 24 2.77 -3.36 -1.70
N ASN A 25 3.40 -4.03 -0.73
CA ASN A 25 4.30 -5.16 -1.01
C ASN A 25 3.54 -6.46 -1.32
N PHE A 26 3.01 -6.54 -2.55
CA PHE A 26 2.28 -7.72 -3.04
C PHE A 26 3.11 -9.00 -2.91
N GLY A 27 4.38 -8.96 -3.31
CA GLY A 27 5.24 -10.15 -3.37
C GLY A 27 5.41 -10.82 -2.02
N VAL A 28 5.66 -10.05 -0.96
CA VAL A 28 5.84 -10.60 0.40
C VAL A 28 4.60 -11.35 0.86
N VAL A 29 3.42 -10.72 0.74
CA VAL A 29 2.17 -11.37 1.19
C VAL A 29 1.85 -12.58 0.33
N PHE A 30 1.92 -12.44 -1.00
CA PHE A 30 1.59 -13.49 -1.96
C PHE A 30 2.48 -14.73 -1.81
N PHE A 31 3.80 -14.55 -1.73
CA PHE A 31 4.73 -15.68 -1.68
C PHE A 31 4.87 -16.31 -0.29
N LEU A 32 4.79 -15.53 0.80
CA LEU A 32 5.01 -16.07 2.14
C LEU A 32 3.76 -16.62 2.79
N THR A 33 2.61 -15.97 2.55
CA THR A 33 1.36 -16.30 3.28
C THR A 33 0.20 -16.64 2.35
N GLY A 34 0.25 -16.20 1.09
CA GLY A 34 -0.91 -16.25 0.19
C GLY A 34 -2.12 -15.47 0.70
N GLY A 35 -1.94 -14.58 1.69
CA GLY A 35 -3.01 -13.90 2.42
C GLY A 35 -3.44 -14.59 3.73
N GLY A 36 -3.09 -15.86 3.95
CA GLY A 36 -3.57 -16.65 5.08
C GLY A 36 -3.12 -16.16 6.47
N PRO A 37 -3.78 -16.62 7.55
CA PRO A 37 -4.87 -17.59 7.58
C PRO A 37 -6.22 -17.01 7.12
N ARG A 38 -7.14 -17.90 6.71
CA ARG A 38 -8.49 -17.50 6.29
C ARG A 38 -9.28 -16.95 7.47
N ASN A 39 -9.92 -15.80 7.26
CA ASN A 39 -10.82 -15.20 8.24
C ASN A 39 -12.27 -15.32 7.75
N ILE A 40 -13.11 -16.02 8.50
CA ILE A 40 -14.54 -16.16 8.17
C ILE A 40 -15.34 -14.88 8.46
N ALA A 41 -14.81 -13.97 9.29
CA ALA A 41 -15.43 -12.68 9.56
C ALA A 41 -15.16 -11.65 8.46
N TYR A 42 -14.20 -11.90 7.57
CA TYR A 42 -13.87 -11.00 6.46
C TYR A 42 -14.45 -11.53 5.16
N GLU A 43 -15.06 -10.63 4.40
CA GLU A 43 -15.70 -10.99 3.13
C GLU A 43 -14.64 -11.14 2.04
N TYR A 44 -14.40 -12.40 1.63
CA TYR A 44 -13.41 -12.79 0.62
C TYR A 44 -11.97 -12.35 0.93
N ALA A 45 -11.67 -12.03 2.19
CA ALA A 45 -10.37 -11.58 2.68
C ALA A 45 -9.78 -12.54 3.72
N ASN A 46 -8.46 -12.55 3.80
CA ASN A 46 -7.73 -13.32 4.80
C ASN A 46 -6.98 -12.37 5.76
N HIS A 47 -6.37 -12.89 6.82
CA HIS A 47 -5.80 -12.08 7.90
C HIS A 47 -4.58 -11.25 7.51
N THR A 48 -3.76 -11.72 6.57
CA THR A 48 -2.55 -11.01 6.14
C THR A 48 -2.72 -10.33 4.80
N ASP A 49 -3.93 -10.35 4.23
CA ASP A 49 -4.21 -9.71 2.96
C ASP A 49 -4.06 -8.19 3.06
N ILE A 50 -3.29 -7.63 2.14
CA ILE A 50 -3.27 -6.20 1.83
C ILE A 50 -4.26 -5.93 0.70
N LEU A 51 -4.65 -4.67 0.51
CA LEU A 51 -5.68 -4.28 -0.47
C LEU A 51 -5.47 -4.89 -1.86
N ILE A 52 -4.22 -4.93 -2.34
CA ILE A 52 -3.85 -5.52 -3.62
C ILE A 52 -3.96 -7.06 -3.64
N THR A 53 -3.58 -7.76 -2.57
CA THR A 53 -3.68 -9.24 -2.52
C THR A 53 -5.12 -9.70 -2.29
N TRP A 54 -5.91 -8.93 -1.55
CA TRP A 54 -7.34 -9.17 -1.40
C TRP A 54 -8.07 -9.18 -2.74
N ILE A 55 -7.85 -8.14 -3.58
CA ILE A 55 -8.45 -8.07 -4.93
C ILE A 55 -7.95 -9.21 -5.82
N TYR A 56 -6.66 -9.52 -5.73
CA TYR A 56 -6.09 -10.65 -6.46
C TYR A 56 -6.76 -11.97 -6.09
N ASN A 57 -6.92 -12.25 -4.78
CA ASN A 57 -7.57 -13.47 -4.28
C ASN A 57 -9.06 -13.50 -4.67
N MET A 58 -9.75 -12.37 -4.64
CA MET A 58 -11.14 -12.22 -5.10
C MET A 58 -11.31 -12.61 -6.59
N THR A 59 -10.32 -12.28 -7.41
CA THR A 59 -10.28 -12.60 -8.83
C THR A 59 -9.91 -14.05 -9.10
N LYS A 60 -8.91 -14.55 -8.36
CA LYS A 60 -8.34 -15.89 -8.54
C LYS A 60 -9.25 -16.99 -8.00
N ASP A 61 -9.69 -16.85 -6.74
CA ASP A 61 -10.35 -17.92 -6.00
C ASP A 61 -11.88 -17.87 -6.18
N PHE A 62 -12.44 -16.65 -6.22
CA PHE A 62 -13.90 -16.44 -6.31
C PHE A 62 -14.38 -15.99 -7.69
N LYS A 63 -13.46 -15.70 -8.63
CA LYS A 63 -13.77 -15.26 -10.00
C LYS A 63 -14.71 -14.05 -10.08
N MET A 64 -14.68 -13.17 -9.07
CA MET A 64 -15.54 -11.99 -9.00
C MET A 64 -14.90 -10.80 -9.74
N TYR A 65 -14.75 -10.93 -11.06
CA TYR A 65 -14.06 -9.93 -11.89
C TYR A 65 -14.72 -8.55 -11.87
N ASN A 66 -16.05 -8.51 -11.77
CA ASN A 66 -16.82 -7.27 -11.67
C ASN A 66 -16.50 -6.50 -10.38
N MET A 67 -16.55 -7.18 -9.23
CA MET A 67 -16.25 -6.58 -7.93
C MET A 67 -14.77 -6.19 -7.82
N ALA A 68 -13.87 -7.07 -8.27
CA ALA A 68 -12.43 -6.79 -8.30
C ALA A 68 -12.09 -5.55 -9.13
N SER A 69 -12.73 -5.38 -10.29
CA SER A 69 -12.53 -4.22 -11.17
C SER A 69 -12.98 -2.91 -10.51
N VAL A 70 -14.16 -2.90 -9.88
CA VAL A 70 -14.66 -1.73 -9.16
C VAL A 70 -13.73 -1.36 -8.00
N MET A 71 -13.31 -2.35 -7.19
CA MET A 71 -12.40 -2.12 -6.07
C MET A 71 -11.04 -1.60 -6.53
N SER A 72 -10.51 -2.10 -7.66
CA SER A 72 -9.25 -1.62 -8.24
C SER A 72 -9.32 -0.15 -8.64
N ILE A 73 -10.44 0.30 -9.23
CA ILE A 73 -10.64 1.71 -9.58
C ILE A 73 -10.71 2.58 -8.31
N LEU A 74 -11.44 2.13 -7.28
CA LEU A 74 -11.56 2.88 -6.02
C LEU A 74 -10.20 3.06 -5.34
N ILE A 75 -9.39 2.00 -5.26
CA ILE A 75 -8.06 2.07 -4.67
C ILE A 75 -7.13 2.95 -5.52
N PHE A 76 -7.23 2.88 -6.85
CA PHE A 76 -6.44 3.75 -7.72
C PHE A 76 -6.75 5.23 -7.45
N ILE A 77 -8.03 5.60 -7.30
CA ILE A 77 -8.42 6.98 -6.96
C ILE A 77 -7.89 7.37 -5.59
N LEU A 78 -7.97 6.48 -4.60
CA LEU A 78 -7.49 6.75 -3.24
C LEU A 78 -5.97 6.92 -3.20
N ILE A 79 -5.21 5.97 -3.72
CA ILE A 79 -3.74 6.00 -3.73
C ILE A 79 -3.24 7.10 -4.65
N GLY A 80 -3.79 7.22 -5.86
CA GLY A 80 -3.42 8.26 -6.82
C GLY A 80 -3.74 9.66 -6.29
N GLY A 81 -4.90 9.85 -5.65
CA GLY A 81 -5.29 11.11 -5.01
C GLY A 81 -4.38 11.49 -3.85
N ILE A 82 -4.13 10.54 -2.92
CA ILE A 82 -3.21 10.75 -1.79
C ILE A 82 -1.78 11.01 -2.30
N SER A 83 -1.31 10.26 -3.28
CA SER A 83 0.03 10.43 -3.86
C SER A 83 0.16 11.79 -4.54
N THR A 84 -0.84 12.21 -5.32
CA THR A 84 -0.83 13.53 -5.97
C THR A 84 -0.85 14.64 -4.93
N TRP A 85 -1.69 14.54 -3.90
CA TRP A 85 -1.72 15.50 -2.80
C TRP A 85 -0.38 15.59 -2.07
N ASN A 86 0.23 14.45 -1.73
CA ASN A 86 1.53 14.41 -1.08
C ASN A 86 2.62 14.98 -2.00
N PHE A 87 2.61 14.65 -3.29
CA PHE A 87 3.56 15.18 -4.27
C PHE A 87 3.46 16.70 -4.41
N MET A 88 2.25 17.25 -4.43
CA MET A 88 2.03 18.70 -4.48
C MET A 88 2.49 19.43 -3.21
N ARG A 89 2.54 18.73 -2.07
CA ARG A 89 2.89 19.31 -0.76
C ARG A 89 4.32 18.98 -0.32
N SER A 90 4.99 18.05 -0.98
CA SER A 90 6.40 17.77 -0.76
C SER A 90 7.24 18.80 -1.50
N ASP A 91 7.88 19.71 -0.78
CA ASP A 91 8.92 20.61 -1.31
C ASP A 91 10.22 19.86 -1.70
N ALA A 92 10.21 18.52 -1.65
CA ALA A 92 11.36 17.65 -1.87
C ALA A 92 11.95 17.67 -3.31
N PHE A 93 11.33 18.42 -4.24
CA PHE A 93 11.86 18.69 -5.58
C PHE A 93 11.91 20.19 -5.93
N LYS A 94 11.60 21.09 -4.98
CA LYS A 94 11.75 22.53 -5.22
C LYS A 94 13.20 23.01 -5.09
N GLU A 95 14.15 22.12 -4.81
CA GLU A 95 15.56 22.45 -4.61
C GLU A 95 16.46 22.14 -5.83
N ASP A 96 15.86 21.93 -7.02
CA ASP A 96 16.60 21.73 -8.30
C ASP A 96 16.07 22.61 -9.46
N ILE A 97 15.60 23.85 -9.19
CA ILE A 97 15.46 24.92 -10.20
C ILE A 97 16.01 26.23 -9.65
#